data_AF-A0A9D6QEB8-F1
#
_entry.id   AF-A0A9D6QEB8-F1
#
_cell.length_a   1.000
_cell.length_b   1.000
_cell.length_c   1.000
_cell.angle_alpha   90.00
_cell.angle_beta   90.00
_cell.angle_gamma   90.00
#
_symmetry.space_group_name_H-M   'P 1'
#
loop_
_entity.id
_entity.type
_entity.pdbx_description
1 polymer ?
#
loop_
_entity_poly.entity_id
_entity_poly.type
_entity_poly.pdbx_seq_one_letter_code
_entity_poly.pdbx_strand_id
1 'polypeptide(L)' 'MRRLDLLRAASKAEKAWMIAVEAEFGERDAGLARFQERAKGEEGSELRKLHDRYQRAYAAYKST' A
#
# COMPACT_ATOMS: atom_id res chain seq x y z
N MET A 1 16.98 12.85 -1.22
CA MET A 1 15.84 12.77 -0.26
C MET A 1 16.38 12.30 1.08
N ARG A 2 15.89 12.82 2.22
CA ARG A 2 16.31 12.30 3.53
C ARG A 2 15.54 11.01 3.83
N ARG A 3 16.14 10.08 4.58
CA ARG A 3 15.51 8.81 4.98
C ARG A 3 14.15 9.00 5.66
N LEU A 4 14.00 10.05 6.47
CA LEU A 4 12.73 10.42 7.10
C LEU A 4 11.65 10.84 6.10
N ASP A 5 12.02 11.55 5.02
CA ASP A 5 11.06 11.96 3.98
C ASP A 5 10.57 10.76 3.19
N LEU A 6 11.45 9.79 2.93
CA LEU A 6 11.11 8.52 2.28
C LEU A 6 10.19 7.67 3.15
N LEU A 7 10.45 7.61 4.46
CA LEU A 7 9.54 6.94 5.41
C LEU A 7 8.15 7.59 5.40
N ARG A 8 8.08 8.92 5.46
CA ARG A 8 6.81 9.66 5.41
C ARG A 8 6.06 9.42 4.09
N ALA A 9 6.78 9.37 2.97
CA ALA A 9 6.18 9.06 1.67
C ALA A 9 5.64 7.63 1.62
N ALA A 10 6.37 6.65 2.16
CA ALA A 10 5.94 5.27 2.27
C ALA A 10 4.70 5.12 3.17
N SER A 11 4.68 5.73 4.34
CA SER A 11 3.53 5.70 5.26
C SER A 11 2.29 6.37 4.66
N LYS A 12 2.45 7.49 3.93
CA LYS A 12 1.33 8.14 3.23
C LYS A 12 0.75 7.24 2.13
N ALA A 13 1.62 6.56 1.37
CA ALA A 13 1.19 5.62 0.35
C ALA A 13 0.53 4.37 0.94
N GLU A 14 1.07 3.83 2.04
CA GLU A 14 0.46 2.71 2.77
C GLU A 14 -0.94 3.06 3.25
N LYS A 15 -1.14 4.24 3.86
CA LYS A 15 -2.46 4.68 4.32
C LYS A 15 -3.47 4.77 3.18
N ALA A 16 -3.08 5.34 2.04
CA ALA A 16 -3.97 5.45 0.88
C ALA A 16 -4.36 4.07 0.33
N TRP A 17 -3.41 3.13 0.29
CA TRP A 17 -3.66 1.76 -0.09
C TRP A 17 -4.58 1.04 0.91
N MET A 18 -4.31 1.14 2.21
CA MET A 18 -5.13 0.49 3.25
C MET A 18 -6.59 0.99 3.25
N ILE A 19 -6.82 2.27 2.98
CA ILE A 19 -8.20 2.79 2.82
C ILE A 19 -8.93 2.10 1.65
N ALA A 20 -8.24 1.86 0.53
CA ALA A 20 -8.82 1.13 -0.59
C ALA A 20 -9.04 -0.36 -0.27
N VAL A 21 -8.12 -0.98 0.46
CA VAL A 21 -8.28 -2.37 0.96
C VAL A 21 -9.49 -2.47 1.88
N GLU A 22 -9.65 -1.55 2.83
CA GLU A 22 -10.79 -1.51 3.74
C GLU A 22 -12.11 -1.25 3.00
N ALA A 23 -12.10 -0.43 1.95
CA ALA A 23 -13.28 -0.20 1.11
C ALA A 23 -13.69 -1.45 0.30
N GLU A 24 -12.73 -2.27 -0.14
CA GLU A 24 -12.98 -3.45 -0.98
C GLU A 24 -13.30 -4.70 -0.15
N PHE A 25 -12.63 -4.91 0.97
CA PHE A 25 -12.74 -6.12 1.79
C PHE A 25 -13.50 -5.89 3.12
N GLY A 26 -13.66 -4.64 3.55
CA GLY A 26 -14.13 -4.30 4.89
C GLY A 26 -13.00 -4.28 5.93
N GLU A 27 -13.17 -3.50 6.98
CA GLU A 27 -12.15 -3.29 8.04
C GLU A 27 -11.68 -4.61 8.68
N ARG A 28 -12.60 -5.56 8.89
CA ARG A 28 -12.33 -6.84 9.55
C ARG A 28 -11.49 -7.79 8.69
N ASP A 29 -11.68 -7.75 7.37
CA ASP A 29 -11.01 -8.65 6.43
C ASP A 29 -9.81 -7.99 5.74
N ALA A 30 -9.60 -6.68 5.90
CA ALA A 30 -8.48 -5.96 5.30
C ALA A 30 -7.12 -6.55 5.69
N GLY A 31 -6.95 -6.94 6.97
CA GLY A 31 -5.74 -7.61 7.45
C GLY A 31 -5.53 -8.98 6.80
N LEU A 32 -6.61 -9.75 6.65
CA LEU A 32 -6.58 -11.06 6.00
C LEU A 32 -6.30 -10.95 4.49
N ALA A 33 -6.92 -9.97 3.81
CA ALA A 33 -6.70 -9.68 2.40
C ALA A 33 -5.23 -9.30 2.13
N ARG A 34 -4.58 -8.58 3.05
CA ARG A 34 -3.14 -8.29 2.98
C ARG A 34 -2.30 -9.56 3.11
N PHE A 35 -2.63 -10.43 4.06
CA PHE A 35 -1.91 -11.69 4.28
C PHE A 35 -2.07 -12.66 3.11
N GLN A 36 -3.26 -12.76 2.54
CA GLN A 36 -3.58 -13.65 1.40
C GLN A 36 -3.20 -13.05 0.03
N GLU A 37 -2.45 -11.94 0.00
CA GLU A 37 -2.05 -11.24 -1.22
C GLU A 37 -3.20 -10.70 -2.10
N ARG A 38 -4.45 -10.76 -1.62
CA ARG A 38 -5.64 -10.23 -2.31
C ARG A 38 -5.66 -8.70 -2.32
N ALA A 39 -5.05 -8.07 -1.32
CA ALA A 39 -4.90 -6.62 -1.22
C ALA A 39 -4.01 -6.00 -2.32
N LYS A 40 -3.37 -6.82 -3.19
CA LYS A 40 -2.66 -6.33 -4.37
C LYS A 40 -3.62 -5.73 -5.42
N GLY A 41 -4.88 -6.15 -5.43
CA GLY A 41 -5.87 -5.77 -6.45
C GLY A 41 -5.61 -6.38 -7.83
N GLU A 42 -6.65 -6.42 -8.65
CA GLU A 42 -6.57 -6.92 -10.03
C GLU A 42 -5.76 -5.97 -10.93
N GLU A 43 -5.24 -6.47 -12.05
CA GLU A 43 -4.54 -5.63 -13.02
C GLU A 43 -5.46 -4.50 -13.54
N GLY A 44 -4.93 -3.27 -13.60
CA GLY A 44 -5.70 -2.09 -13.99
C GLY A 44 -6.62 -1.51 -12.91
N SER A 45 -6.86 -2.23 -11.79
CA SER A 45 -7.67 -1.73 -10.69
C SER A 45 -7.03 -0.53 -9.98
N GLU A 46 -7.86 0.29 -9.34
CA GLU A 46 -7.36 1.39 -8.51
C GLU A 46 -6.58 0.88 -7.29
N LEU A 47 -7.02 -0.25 -6.72
CA LEU A 47 -6.32 -0.93 -5.63
C LEU A 47 -4.89 -1.31 -6.03
N ARG A 48 -4.71 -1.84 -7.25
CA ARG A 48 -3.38 -2.16 -7.81
C ARG A 48 -2.49 -0.95 -7.94
N LYS A 49 -2.99 0.17 -8.47
CA LYS A 49 -2.22 1.41 -8.58
C LYS A 49 -1.74 1.93 -7.22
N LEU A 50 -2.60 1.84 -6.20
CA LEU A 50 -2.28 2.26 -4.84
C LEU A 50 -1.25 1.32 -4.19
N HIS A 51 -1.40 0.02 -4.36
CA HIS A 51 -0.43 -0.98 -3.92
C HIS A 51 0.94 -0.74 -4.56
N ASP A 52 1.01 -0.57 -5.88
CA ASP A 52 2.27 -0.35 -6.61
C ASP A 52 2.94 0.99 -6.24
N ARG A 53 2.14 2.00 -5.89
CA ARG A 53 2.65 3.27 -5.35
C ARG A 53 3.30 3.06 -3.98
N TYR A 54 2.65 2.30 -3.09
CA TYR A 54 3.21 1.93 -1.79
C TYR A 54 4.52 1.14 -1.94
N GLN A 55 4.53 0.10 -2.77
CA GLN A 55 5.74 -0.72 -3.00
C GLN A 55 6.93 0.11 -3.49
N ARG A 56 6.70 1.03 -4.42
CA ARG A 56 7.76 1.94 -4.92
C ARG A 56 8.29 2.87 -3.83
N ALA A 57 7.40 3.47 -3.03
CA ALA A 57 7.82 4.35 -1.94
C ALA A 57 8.57 3.59 -0.83
N TYR A 58 8.12 2.37 -0.52
CA TYR A 58 8.75 1.50 0.47
C TYR A 58 10.11 0.98 0.01
N ALA A 59 10.25 0.60 -1.26
CA ALA A 59 11.52 0.21 -1.87
C ALA A 59 12.55 1.35 -1.83
N ALA A 60 12.12 2.58 -2.13
CA ALA A 60 12.99 3.75 -2.04
C ALA A 60 13.47 4.01 -0.59
N TYR A 61 12.57 3.88 0.40
CA TYR A 61 12.93 3.97 1.81
C TYR A 61 13.92 2.88 2.24
N LYS A 62 13.70 1.62 1.83
CA LYS A 62 14.58 0.49 2.18
C LYS A 62 15.96 0.57 1.53
N SER A 63 16.09 1.25 0.40
CA SER A 63 17.36 1.41 -0.32
C SER A 63 18.19 2.59 0.20
N THR A 64 17.83 3.17 1.36
CA THR A 64 18.51 4.31 2.01
C THR A 64 19.08 3.93 3.37
#